data_AF-A0A095ZHT7-F1
#
_entry.id   AF-A0A095ZHT7-F1
#
_cell.length_a   1.000
_cell.length_b   1.000
_cell.length_c   1.000
_cell.angle_alpha   90.00
_cell.angle_beta   90.00
_cell.angle_gamma   90.00
#
_symmetry.space_group_name_H-M   'P 1'
#
loop_
_entity.id
_entity.type
_entity.pdbx_description
1 polymer ?
#
loop_
_entity_poly.entity_id
_entity_poly.type
_entity_poly.pdbx_seq_one_letter_code
_entity_poly.pdbx_strand_id
1 'polypeptide(L)'
;MHKSIVVFEVEGGSDKYFDGHRRDTMPIVNAIREAGWSAEVVYYRPEWKDDLYTYVSENFDGYISRVNPGNIPGGERGYFELLTSLSVAGLVGMSTPGEMMAYGAKDALVKLKGTDLVPSDTAAYYDVEAFHSTFPTSLSYGERVLKQNRGSTGSGIWRVRIADEEVAANVAPGTPLPLDTKLKCTEAVDNHTETRELGEFMDFCDQYIIGDNGMLVDMRFMPRITEGEIRILLVGPHPVFVVHKKPAEGGDAFSATLFSGAKYTYNKPEEWQDLIDMFAEARPVIAENLGGDNIPLIWTADFMLADGEDGGDTYVLGEINCSCVGFTSELDMGIQELVAQEAIKRVVEKFGDA
;
A
#
# COMPACT_ATOMS: atom_id res chain seq x y z
N MET A 1 17.26 -5.08 -28.02
CA MET A 1 16.23 -5.81 -27.27
C MET A 1 16.62 -7.27 -27.18
N HIS A 2 16.82 -7.79 -25.97
CA HIS A 2 17.21 -9.18 -25.65
C HIS A 2 16.03 -10.16 -25.65
N LYS A 3 14.79 -9.66 -25.55
CA LYS A 3 13.59 -10.43 -25.19
C LYS A 3 13.75 -11.15 -23.85
N SER A 4 14.27 -10.44 -22.84
CA SER A 4 14.57 -11.04 -21.53
C SER A 4 14.15 -10.14 -20.36
N ILE A 5 13.46 -10.71 -19.37
CA ILE A 5 13.01 -10.01 -18.15
C ILE A 5 13.56 -10.74 -16.93
N VAL A 6 14.30 -10.02 -16.07
CA VAL A 6 14.79 -10.58 -14.80
C VAL A 6 13.74 -10.41 -13.70
N VAL A 7 13.63 -11.39 -12.81
CA VAL A 7 12.82 -11.30 -11.59
C VAL A 7 13.74 -11.29 -10.38
N PHE A 8 13.71 -10.19 -9.61
CA PHE A 8 14.51 -10.08 -8.40
C PHE A 8 13.82 -10.71 -7.19
N GLU A 9 14.59 -11.46 -6.42
CA GLU A 9 14.23 -12.04 -5.12
C GLU A 9 15.31 -11.72 -4.07
N VAL A 10 15.00 -12.00 -2.80
CA VAL A 10 15.97 -12.02 -1.69
C VAL A 10 15.80 -13.30 -0.90
N GLU A 11 16.87 -13.80 -0.28
CA GLU A 11 16.77 -14.96 0.59
C GLU A 11 16.09 -14.62 1.93
N GLY A 12 15.24 -15.54 2.39
CA GLY A 12 14.54 -15.39 3.66
C GLY A 12 13.26 -14.54 3.57
N GLY A 13 12.58 -14.40 4.71
CA GLY A 13 11.25 -13.81 4.80
C GLY A 13 10.15 -14.86 4.94
N SER A 14 9.05 -14.47 5.59
CA SER A 14 7.89 -15.33 5.81
C SER A 14 7.05 -15.58 4.54
N ASP A 15 7.35 -14.85 3.46
CA ASP A 15 6.67 -14.92 2.17
C ASP A 15 7.31 -15.92 1.19
N LYS A 16 8.45 -16.51 1.53
CA LYS A 16 9.16 -17.51 0.70
C LYS A 16 8.79 -18.94 1.13
N TYR A 17 8.88 -19.88 0.19
CA TYR A 17 8.71 -21.31 0.47
C TYR A 17 10.05 -22.08 0.50
N PHE A 18 10.01 -23.41 0.52
CA PHE A 18 11.24 -24.22 0.66
C PHE A 18 12.21 -24.09 -0.53
N ASP A 19 11.73 -23.60 -1.67
CA ASP A 19 12.50 -23.33 -2.88
C ASP A 19 13.16 -21.93 -2.88
N GLY A 20 12.93 -21.13 -1.84
CA GLY A 20 13.48 -19.78 -1.70
C GLY A 20 12.69 -18.70 -2.44
N HIS A 21 11.59 -19.06 -3.11
CA HIS A 21 10.79 -18.14 -3.90
C HIS A 21 9.47 -17.79 -3.21
N ARG A 22 8.93 -16.62 -3.54
CA ARG A 22 7.49 -16.39 -3.34
C ARG A 22 6.72 -17.36 -4.22
N ARG A 23 5.53 -17.76 -3.75
CA ARG A 23 4.65 -18.68 -4.50
C ARG A 23 4.25 -18.15 -5.87
N ASP A 24 4.27 -16.83 -6.09
CA ASP A 24 3.94 -16.21 -7.37
C ASP A 24 5.15 -15.95 -8.30
N THR A 25 6.40 -16.05 -7.80
CA THR A 25 7.61 -15.75 -8.57
C THR A 25 7.81 -16.71 -9.74
N MET A 26 7.82 -18.02 -9.49
CA MET A 26 8.03 -19.01 -10.55
C MET A 26 6.85 -19.09 -11.54
N PRO A 27 5.57 -18.98 -11.13
CA PRO A 27 4.47 -18.80 -12.06
C PRO A 27 4.67 -17.62 -13.03
N ILE A 28 5.10 -16.45 -12.53
CA ILE A 28 5.40 -15.29 -13.40
C ILE A 28 6.53 -15.63 -14.39
N VAL A 29 7.63 -16.20 -13.91
CA VAL A 29 8.78 -16.57 -14.75
C VAL A 29 8.36 -17.56 -15.84
N ASN A 30 7.56 -18.56 -15.50
CA ASN A 30 7.09 -19.56 -16.44
C ASN A 30 6.13 -18.95 -17.47
N ALA A 31 5.21 -18.08 -17.05
CA ALA A 31 4.30 -17.39 -17.97
C ALA A 31 5.06 -16.50 -18.99
N ILE A 32 6.13 -15.82 -18.56
CA ILE A 32 7.00 -15.05 -19.48
C ILE A 32 7.69 -15.99 -20.48
N ARG A 33 8.18 -17.14 -20.02
CA ARG A 33 8.81 -18.16 -20.87
C ARG A 33 7.85 -18.76 -21.89
N GLU A 34 6.63 -19.07 -21.47
CA GLU A 34 5.58 -19.60 -22.34
C GLU A 34 5.13 -18.58 -23.39
N ALA A 35 5.19 -17.27 -23.07
CA ALA A 35 4.99 -16.18 -24.03
C ALA A 35 6.18 -15.97 -25.00
N GLY A 36 7.21 -16.82 -24.95
CA GLY A 36 8.36 -16.81 -25.88
C GLY A 36 9.46 -15.81 -25.53
N TRP A 37 9.52 -15.37 -24.27
CA TRP A 37 10.58 -14.51 -23.74
C TRP A 37 11.50 -15.28 -22.78
N SER A 38 12.73 -14.82 -22.59
CA SER A 38 13.59 -15.33 -21.53
C SER A 38 13.20 -14.69 -20.20
N ALA A 39 13.23 -15.48 -19.13
CA ALA A 39 13.10 -14.98 -17.77
C ALA A 39 13.87 -15.85 -16.79
N GLU A 40 14.43 -15.23 -15.76
CA GLU A 40 15.11 -15.93 -14.67
C GLU A 40 14.98 -15.16 -13.37
N VAL A 41 15.20 -15.88 -12.26
CA VAL A 41 15.23 -15.31 -10.93
C VAL A 41 16.66 -15.02 -10.54
N VAL A 42 16.92 -13.81 -10.04
CA VAL A 42 18.21 -13.38 -9.53
C VAL A 42 18.04 -12.88 -8.10
N TYR A 43 18.94 -13.29 -7.21
CA TYR A 43 18.90 -12.91 -5.80
C TYR A 43 19.74 -11.66 -5.54
N TYR A 44 19.17 -10.69 -4.83
CA TYR A 44 19.88 -9.50 -4.40
C TYR A 44 20.60 -9.75 -3.08
N ARG A 45 21.90 -9.44 -3.07
CA ARG A 45 22.69 -9.22 -1.85
C ARG A 45 23.51 -7.93 -1.98
N PRO A 46 23.72 -7.16 -0.90
CA PRO A 46 24.50 -5.94 -0.96
C PRO A 46 25.90 -6.14 -1.56
N GLU A 47 26.57 -7.25 -1.24
CA GLU A 47 27.91 -7.59 -1.75
C GLU A 47 27.95 -7.93 -3.24
N TRP A 48 26.80 -8.21 -3.88
CA TRP A 48 26.72 -8.55 -5.31
C TRP A 48 26.19 -7.40 -6.16
N LYS A 49 25.98 -6.20 -5.58
CA LYS A 49 25.31 -5.09 -6.27
C LYS A 49 25.94 -4.75 -7.62
N ASP A 50 27.27 -4.69 -7.71
CA ASP A 50 27.98 -4.31 -8.94
C ASP A 50 27.97 -5.44 -9.99
N ASP A 51 28.10 -6.69 -9.54
CA ASP A 51 27.99 -7.88 -10.41
C ASP A 51 26.57 -8.00 -10.97
N LEU A 52 25.55 -7.79 -10.12
CA LEU A 52 24.15 -7.78 -10.50
C LEU A 52 23.84 -6.67 -11.49
N TYR A 53 24.36 -5.46 -11.26
CA TYR A 53 24.18 -4.36 -12.20
C TYR A 53 24.76 -4.71 -13.57
N THR A 54 26.00 -5.20 -13.62
CA THR A 54 26.68 -5.55 -14.87
C THR A 54 25.92 -6.65 -15.60
N TYR A 55 25.66 -7.77 -14.92
CA TYR A 55 24.97 -8.90 -15.50
C TYR A 55 23.56 -8.54 -15.99
N VAL A 56 22.77 -7.82 -15.18
CA VAL A 56 21.39 -7.50 -15.54
C VAL A 56 21.33 -6.47 -16.67
N SER A 57 22.17 -5.43 -16.63
CA SER A 57 22.16 -4.39 -17.66
C SER A 57 22.63 -4.88 -19.04
N GLU A 58 23.47 -5.91 -19.10
CA GLU A 58 23.99 -6.47 -20.36
C GLU A 58 23.09 -7.54 -20.99
N ASN A 59 22.17 -8.14 -20.23
CA ASN A 59 21.44 -9.34 -20.66
C ASN A 59 19.91 -9.20 -20.66
N PHE A 60 19.35 -8.14 -20.08
CA PHE A 60 17.90 -7.99 -19.89
C PHE A 60 17.38 -6.65 -20.38
N ASP A 61 16.10 -6.64 -20.77
CA ASP A 61 15.40 -5.44 -21.22
C ASP A 61 14.53 -4.82 -20.11
N GLY A 62 14.19 -5.59 -19.08
CA GLY A 62 13.35 -5.16 -17.98
C GLY A 62 13.50 -6.01 -16.74
N TYR A 63 12.96 -5.52 -15.63
CA TYR A 63 13.02 -6.21 -14.33
C TYR A 63 11.68 -6.16 -13.58
N ILE A 64 11.38 -7.23 -12.85
CA ILE A 64 10.27 -7.32 -11.88
C ILE A 64 10.87 -7.50 -10.48
N SER A 65 10.54 -6.61 -9.55
CA SER A 65 10.90 -6.80 -8.14
C SER A 65 9.84 -7.64 -7.42
N ARG A 66 10.22 -8.81 -6.91
CA ARG A 66 9.40 -9.63 -6.00
C ARG A 66 9.95 -9.64 -4.57
N VAL A 67 10.60 -8.53 -4.22
CA VAL A 67 11.28 -8.33 -2.94
C VAL A 67 10.42 -7.47 -2.02
N ASN A 68 10.09 -7.99 -0.83
CA ASN A 68 9.50 -7.17 0.23
C ASN A 68 10.60 -6.28 0.84
N PRO A 69 10.46 -4.94 0.86
CA PRO A 69 11.51 -4.06 1.35
C PRO A 69 11.98 -4.37 2.77
N GLY A 70 11.08 -4.83 3.65
CA GLY A 70 11.42 -5.21 5.02
C GLY A 70 12.30 -6.45 5.14
N ASN A 71 12.42 -7.25 4.09
CA ASN A 71 13.25 -8.47 4.07
C ASN A 71 14.63 -8.25 3.41
N ILE A 72 14.93 -7.02 2.96
CA ILE A 72 16.19 -6.73 2.27
C ILE A 72 17.36 -6.72 3.27
N PRO A 73 18.40 -7.56 3.06
CA PRO A 73 19.58 -7.54 3.93
C PRO A 73 20.26 -6.16 3.93
N GLY A 74 20.43 -5.58 5.12
CA GLY A 74 21.04 -4.25 5.27
C GLY A 74 20.12 -3.07 4.92
N GLY A 75 18.83 -3.31 4.67
CA GLY A 75 17.83 -2.28 4.37
C GLY A 75 17.67 -1.97 2.88
N GLU A 76 16.60 -1.24 2.55
CA GLU A 76 16.15 -1.05 1.16
C GLU A 76 17.04 -0.14 0.30
N ARG A 77 17.85 0.74 0.91
CA ARG A 77 18.60 1.79 0.20
C ARG A 77 19.48 1.23 -0.92
N GLY A 78 20.31 0.23 -0.63
CA GLY A 78 21.23 -0.34 -1.62
C GLY A 78 20.52 -1.03 -2.79
N TYR A 79 19.38 -1.66 -2.50
CA TYR A 79 18.56 -2.33 -3.50
C TYR A 79 17.86 -1.30 -4.41
N PHE A 80 17.29 -0.25 -3.84
CA PHE A 80 16.68 0.82 -4.62
C PHE A 80 17.70 1.54 -5.50
N GLU A 81 18.92 1.78 -5.00
CA GLU A 81 20.01 2.32 -5.82
C GLU A 81 20.38 1.41 -7.00
N LEU A 82 20.33 0.08 -6.84
CA LEU A 82 20.51 -0.88 -7.94
C LEU A 82 19.38 -0.73 -8.97
N LEU A 83 18.12 -0.78 -8.54
CA LEU A 83 16.96 -0.68 -9.43
C LEU A 83 16.96 0.66 -10.20
N THR A 84 17.27 1.77 -9.52
CA THR A 84 17.43 3.08 -10.17
C THR A 84 18.54 3.06 -11.21
N SER A 85 19.70 2.48 -10.89
CA SER A 85 20.82 2.36 -11.84
C SER A 85 20.43 1.54 -13.08
N LEU A 86 19.66 0.47 -12.91
CA LEU A 86 19.15 -0.33 -14.03
C LEU A 86 18.15 0.44 -14.90
N SER A 87 17.26 1.25 -14.30
CA SER A 87 16.39 2.14 -15.06
C SER A 87 17.19 3.16 -15.87
N VAL A 88 18.25 3.74 -15.28
CA VAL A 88 19.17 4.69 -15.96
C VAL A 88 19.92 4.00 -17.11
N ALA A 89 20.30 2.74 -16.95
CA ALA A 89 20.91 1.91 -18.00
C ALA A 89 19.94 1.56 -19.15
N GLY A 90 18.67 1.94 -19.04
CA GLY A 90 17.68 1.79 -20.10
C GLY A 90 16.72 0.63 -19.91
N LEU A 91 16.78 -0.13 -18.82
CA LEU A 91 15.83 -1.22 -18.57
C LEU A 91 14.43 -0.68 -18.24
N VAL A 92 13.41 -1.49 -18.53
CA VAL A 92 12.02 -1.21 -18.13
C VAL A 92 11.82 -1.74 -16.72
N GLY A 93 11.65 -0.83 -15.76
CA GLY A 93 11.26 -1.17 -14.40
C GLY A 93 9.76 -1.39 -14.31
N MET A 94 9.34 -2.56 -13.83
CA MET A 94 7.91 -2.87 -13.66
C MET A 94 7.29 -2.23 -12.40
N SER A 95 8.15 -1.88 -11.44
CA SER A 95 7.86 -0.99 -10.32
C SER A 95 9.18 -0.32 -9.98
N THR A 96 9.36 0.94 -10.42
CA THR A 96 10.58 1.69 -10.11
C THR A 96 10.60 2.09 -8.64
N PRO A 97 11.76 2.36 -8.03
CA PRO A 97 11.81 2.89 -6.66
C PRO A 97 10.99 4.18 -6.50
N GLY A 98 10.93 5.02 -7.53
CA GLY A 98 10.08 6.21 -7.55
C GLY A 98 8.60 5.87 -7.42
N GLU A 99 8.10 4.91 -8.23
CA GLU A 99 6.71 4.44 -8.16
C GLU A 99 6.39 3.75 -6.83
N MET A 100 7.32 2.92 -6.32
CA MET A 100 7.16 2.25 -5.02
C MET A 100 6.97 3.25 -3.90
N MET A 101 7.77 4.32 -3.89
CA MET A 101 7.68 5.38 -2.89
C MET A 101 6.46 6.28 -3.11
N ALA A 102 6.11 6.60 -4.36
CA ALA A 102 5.03 7.54 -4.63
C ALA A 102 3.63 6.95 -4.43
N TYR A 103 3.44 5.68 -4.82
CA TYR A 103 2.17 4.97 -4.65
C TYR A 103 2.08 4.21 -3.32
N GLY A 104 3.19 3.67 -2.82
CA GLY A 104 3.20 2.81 -1.64
C GLY A 104 3.36 3.54 -0.30
N ALA A 105 3.76 4.82 -0.31
CA ALA A 105 3.82 5.61 0.91
C ALA A 105 2.41 6.01 1.37
N LYS A 106 2.22 6.11 2.68
CA LYS A 106 0.91 6.47 3.24
C LYS A 106 0.48 7.89 2.91
N ASP A 107 1.42 8.82 2.64
CA ASP A 107 1.09 10.18 2.18
C ASP A 107 0.43 10.21 0.80
N ALA A 108 0.40 9.09 0.05
CA ALA A 108 -0.38 9.00 -1.17
C ALA A 108 -1.83 9.45 -0.95
N LEU A 109 -2.42 9.15 0.22
CA LEU A 109 -3.76 9.63 0.57
C LEU A 109 -3.84 11.16 0.64
N VAL A 110 -2.84 11.80 1.23
CA VAL A 110 -2.79 13.27 1.38
C VAL A 110 -2.61 13.96 0.04
N LYS A 111 -1.83 13.35 -0.86
CA LYS A 111 -1.67 13.80 -2.25
C LYS A 111 -2.99 13.71 -3.05
N LEU A 112 -3.98 12.96 -2.56
CA LEU A 112 -5.30 12.79 -3.18
C LEU A 112 -6.43 13.55 -2.45
N LYS A 113 -6.11 14.36 -1.43
CA LYS A 113 -7.07 15.14 -0.61
C LYS A 113 -7.98 16.10 -1.39
N GLY A 114 -7.64 16.43 -2.63
CA GLY A 114 -8.45 17.27 -3.53
C GLY A 114 -9.42 16.49 -4.42
N THR A 115 -9.54 15.18 -4.23
CA THR A 115 -10.40 14.29 -5.00
C THR A 115 -11.50 13.71 -4.11
N ASP A 116 -12.54 13.14 -4.71
CA ASP A 116 -13.60 12.46 -3.96
C ASP A 116 -13.14 11.11 -3.35
N LEU A 117 -11.91 10.66 -3.66
CA LEU A 117 -11.36 9.40 -3.13
C LEU A 117 -10.99 9.47 -1.65
N VAL A 118 -10.61 10.65 -1.15
CA VAL A 118 -10.02 10.79 0.18
C VAL A 118 -10.65 11.99 0.90
N PRO A 119 -11.05 11.85 2.18
CA PRO A 119 -11.60 12.96 2.96
C PRO A 119 -10.69 14.18 2.94
N SER A 120 -11.30 15.34 2.71
CA SER A 120 -10.63 16.65 2.60
C SER A 120 -10.01 17.13 3.91
N ASP A 121 -10.13 16.39 5.01
CA ASP A 121 -9.46 16.63 6.29
C ASP A 121 -8.38 15.59 6.60
N THR A 122 -7.91 14.86 5.59
CA THR A 122 -6.73 14.00 5.70
C THR A 122 -5.45 14.84 5.73
N ALA A 123 -4.50 14.48 6.57
CA ALA A 123 -3.22 15.17 6.74
C ALA A 123 -2.06 14.19 6.92
N ALA A 124 -0.84 14.66 6.71
CA ALA A 124 0.39 13.94 7.06
C ALA A 124 1.29 14.86 7.87
N TYR A 125 1.84 14.32 8.94
CA TYR A 125 2.83 14.97 9.78
C TYR A 125 4.21 14.41 9.48
N TYR A 126 5.13 15.28 9.07
CA TYR A 126 6.52 14.94 8.76
C TYR A 126 7.49 15.35 9.86
N ASP A 127 7.01 16.10 10.85
CA ASP A 127 7.74 16.50 12.03
C ASP A 127 6.84 16.46 13.26
N VAL A 128 7.47 16.27 14.41
CA VAL A 128 6.81 16.11 15.72
C VAL A 128 6.08 17.39 16.12
N GLU A 129 6.65 18.56 15.84
CA GLU A 129 6.06 19.85 16.22
C GLU A 129 4.69 20.06 15.55
N ALA A 130 4.62 19.83 14.23
CA ALA A 130 3.39 19.93 13.46
C ALA A 130 2.31 18.94 13.92
N PHE A 131 2.70 17.71 14.28
CA PHE A 131 1.78 16.72 14.84
C PHE A 131 1.21 17.19 16.17
N HIS A 132 2.06 17.55 17.14
CA HIS A 132 1.65 17.96 18.48
C HIS A 132 0.82 19.25 18.48
N SER A 133 1.07 20.17 17.55
CA SER A 133 0.28 21.40 17.44
C SER A 133 -1.10 21.20 16.79
N THR A 134 -1.23 20.22 15.91
CA THR A 134 -2.40 20.10 15.02
C THR A 134 -3.35 18.99 15.43
N PHE A 135 -2.83 17.84 15.86
CA PHE A 135 -3.64 16.66 16.18
C PHE A 135 -4.69 16.90 17.28
N PRO A 136 -4.41 17.67 18.37
CA PRO A 136 -5.43 18.01 19.35
C PRO A 136 -6.66 18.71 18.75
N THR A 137 -6.45 19.52 17.71
CA THR A 137 -7.54 20.19 16.98
C THR A 137 -8.21 19.23 16.01
N SER A 138 -7.44 18.41 15.29
CA SER A 138 -7.97 17.39 14.37
C SER A 138 -8.94 16.42 15.07
N LEU A 139 -8.54 15.91 16.24
CA LEU A 139 -9.33 14.99 17.06
C LEU A 139 -10.60 15.63 17.64
N SER A 140 -10.69 16.96 17.71
CA SER A 140 -11.90 17.66 18.16
C SER A 140 -13.07 17.53 17.18
N TYR A 141 -12.82 17.15 15.92
CA TYR A 141 -13.85 16.92 14.92
C TYR A 141 -14.48 15.52 14.98
N GLY A 142 -13.96 14.64 15.84
CA GLY A 142 -14.42 13.27 15.99
C GLY A 142 -13.27 12.27 15.95
N GLU A 143 -13.59 11.00 15.78
CA GLU A 143 -12.61 9.93 15.81
C GLU A 143 -11.64 10.00 14.62
N ARG A 144 -10.36 9.71 14.88
CA ARG A 144 -9.29 9.73 13.88
C ARG A 144 -8.63 8.37 13.74
N VAL A 145 -8.04 8.11 12.59
CA VAL A 145 -7.17 6.97 12.31
C VAL A 145 -5.79 7.52 11.99
N LEU A 146 -4.83 7.23 12.86
CA LEU A 146 -3.42 7.53 12.63
C LEU A 146 -2.74 6.33 11.97
N LYS A 147 -1.95 6.55 10.92
CA LYS A 147 -1.25 5.49 10.18
C LYS A 147 0.22 5.83 10.01
N GLN A 148 1.10 5.00 10.58
CA GLN A 148 2.54 5.09 10.30
C GLN A 148 2.84 4.74 8.84
N ASN A 149 3.91 5.30 8.29
CA ASN A 149 4.33 5.01 6.91
C ASN A 149 4.81 3.56 6.72
N ARG A 150 5.67 3.08 7.62
CA ARG A 150 6.31 1.75 7.55
C ARG A 150 5.63 0.79 8.51
N GLY A 151 4.49 0.25 8.09
CA GLY A 151 3.75 -0.75 8.84
C GLY A 151 3.19 -1.81 7.90
N SER A 152 3.12 -3.05 8.38
CA SER A 152 2.40 -4.13 7.69
C SER A 152 1.33 -4.68 8.62
N THR A 153 0.29 -5.29 8.03
CA THR A 153 -0.76 -6.01 8.77
C THR A 153 -1.35 -5.23 9.95
N GLY A 154 -1.61 -3.94 9.79
CA GLY A 154 -2.26 -3.11 10.81
C GLY A 154 -1.34 -2.51 11.88
N SER A 155 -0.05 -2.85 11.89
CA SER A 155 0.89 -2.25 12.85
C SER A 155 1.05 -0.74 12.64
N GLY A 156 0.98 0.02 13.72
CA GLY A 156 1.01 1.49 13.76
C GLY A 156 -0.19 2.14 13.05
N ILE A 157 -1.31 1.42 12.94
CA ILE A 157 -2.60 1.97 12.54
C ILE A 157 -3.50 2.03 13.77
N TRP A 158 -3.79 3.25 14.24
CA TRP A 158 -4.49 3.50 15.49
C TRP A 158 -5.81 4.21 15.23
N ARG A 159 -6.92 3.62 15.67
CA ARG A 159 -8.18 4.35 15.86
C ARG A 159 -8.09 5.08 17.18
N VAL A 160 -8.29 6.39 17.16
CA VAL A 160 -8.12 7.29 18.30
C VAL A 160 -9.41 8.08 18.50
N ARG A 161 -9.94 8.03 19.72
CA ARG A 161 -11.11 8.82 20.11
C ARG A 161 -11.05 9.22 21.57
N ILE A 162 -11.80 10.23 21.93
CA ILE A 162 -12.01 10.60 23.34
C ILE A 162 -12.68 9.41 24.04
N ALA A 163 -12.18 9.03 25.22
CA ALA A 163 -12.60 7.82 25.92
C ALA A 163 -14.02 7.94 26.48
N ASP A 164 -14.41 9.14 26.91
CA ASP A 164 -15.74 9.44 27.43
C ASP A 164 -16.64 10.00 26.31
N GLU A 165 -17.73 9.28 26.01
CA GLU A 165 -18.66 9.63 24.94
C GLU A 165 -19.44 10.93 25.21
N GLU A 166 -19.74 11.24 26.48
CA GLU A 166 -20.42 12.48 26.85
C GLU A 166 -19.48 13.67 26.68
N VAL A 167 -18.20 13.52 27.05
CA VAL A 167 -17.18 14.52 26.76
C VAL A 167 -17.06 14.71 25.25
N ALA A 168 -16.92 13.62 24.49
CA ALA A 168 -16.77 13.66 23.03
C ALA A 168 -17.93 14.40 22.34
N ALA A 169 -19.18 14.15 22.76
CA ALA A 169 -20.37 14.78 22.19
C ALA A 169 -20.45 16.30 22.47
N ASN A 170 -19.76 16.79 23.49
CA ASN A 170 -19.79 18.19 23.91
C ASN A 170 -18.54 18.99 23.48
N VAL A 171 -17.57 18.37 22.79
CA VAL A 171 -16.43 19.09 22.23
C VAL A 171 -16.89 19.96 21.07
N ALA A 172 -16.54 21.25 21.11
CA ALA A 172 -16.74 22.15 19.98
C ALA A 172 -15.67 21.89 18.90
N PRO A 173 -16.04 21.46 17.69
CA PRO A 173 -15.06 21.17 16.64
C PRO A 173 -14.18 22.38 16.30
N GLY A 174 -12.89 22.14 16.13
CA GLY A 174 -11.88 23.18 15.93
C GLY A 174 -11.27 23.73 17.22
N THR A 175 -11.69 23.23 18.39
CA THR A 175 -11.08 23.59 19.68
C THR A 175 -9.99 22.58 20.04
N PRO A 176 -8.72 22.99 20.24
CA PRO A 176 -7.66 22.09 20.65
C PRO A 176 -8.02 21.40 21.97
N LEU A 177 -7.92 20.06 22.00
CA LEU A 177 -8.17 19.28 23.20
C LEU A 177 -7.03 19.46 24.23
N PRO A 178 -7.35 19.50 25.54
CA PRO A 178 -6.33 19.46 26.60
C PRO A 178 -5.47 18.20 26.54
N LEU A 179 -4.17 18.31 26.85
CA LEU A 179 -3.24 17.17 26.78
C LEU A 179 -3.55 16.05 27.77
N ASP A 180 -4.27 16.34 28.85
CA ASP A 180 -4.74 15.35 29.84
C ASP A 180 -6.08 14.69 29.43
N THR A 181 -6.62 15.02 28.25
CA THR A 181 -7.82 14.38 27.71
C THR A 181 -7.61 12.87 27.62
N LYS A 182 -8.50 12.09 28.24
CA LYS A 182 -8.47 10.63 28.18
C LYS A 182 -8.90 10.14 26.81
N LEU A 183 -8.06 9.34 26.18
CA LEU A 183 -8.27 8.73 24.87
C LEU A 183 -8.47 7.23 25.01
N LYS A 184 -9.23 6.68 24.07
CA LYS A 184 -9.30 5.25 23.78
C LYS A 184 -8.62 5.02 22.43
N CYS A 185 -7.51 4.31 22.46
CA CYS A 185 -6.65 4.05 21.31
C CYS A 185 -6.70 2.55 20.99
N THR A 186 -7.15 2.18 19.79
CA THR A 186 -7.24 0.78 19.34
C THR A 186 -6.29 0.56 18.17
N GLU A 187 -5.34 -0.36 18.30
CA GLU A 187 -4.40 -0.68 17.22
C GLU A 187 -4.97 -1.77 16.30
N ALA A 188 -4.85 -1.58 14.99
CA ALA A 188 -5.37 -2.54 14.00
C ALA A 188 -4.58 -3.85 13.94
N VAL A 189 -3.38 -3.94 14.51
CA VAL A 189 -2.55 -5.16 14.42
C VAL A 189 -3.24 -6.39 15.03
N ASP A 190 -3.95 -6.20 16.14
CA ASP A 190 -4.65 -7.25 16.88
C ASP A 190 -5.95 -6.76 17.57
N ASN A 191 -6.38 -5.53 17.29
CA ASN A 191 -7.53 -4.86 17.92
C ASN A 191 -7.40 -4.66 19.44
N HIS A 192 -6.21 -4.75 20.04
CA HIS A 192 -6.05 -4.36 21.43
C HIS A 192 -6.39 -2.88 21.62
N THR A 193 -6.86 -2.54 22.81
CA THR A 193 -7.28 -1.18 23.14
C THR A 193 -6.61 -0.71 24.41
N GLU A 194 -6.15 0.53 24.37
CA GLU A 194 -5.46 1.20 25.45
C GLU A 194 -6.21 2.48 25.85
N THR A 195 -6.13 2.84 27.13
CA THR A 195 -6.55 4.16 27.61
C THR A 195 -5.32 4.98 27.92
N ARG A 196 -5.18 6.13 27.24
CA ARG A 196 -4.01 7.02 27.36
C ARG A 196 -4.44 8.47 27.53
N GLU A 197 -3.53 9.32 27.98
CA GLU A 197 -3.70 10.77 27.86
C GLU A 197 -3.27 11.23 26.46
N LEU A 198 -3.90 12.29 25.93
CA LEU A 198 -3.58 12.82 24.61
C LEU A 198 -2.09 13.17 24.46
N GLY A 199 -1.51 13.87 25.43
CA GLY A 199 -0.09 14.21 25.41
C GLY A 199 0.81 12.98 25.37
N GLU A 200 0.56 12.02 26.26
CA GLU A 200 1.32 10.76 26.32
C GLU A 200 1.22 9.94 25.02
N PHE A 201 0.03 9.88 24.42
CA PHE A 201 -0.16 9.17 23.16
C PHE A 201 0.56 9.88 22.00
N MET A 202 0.59 11.22 21.99
CA MET A 202 1.36 11.95 20.99
C MET A 202 2.87 11.70 21.14
N ASP A 203 3.41 11.77 22.36
CA ASP A 203 4.82 11.42 22.64
C ASP A 203 5.15 9.99 22.17
N PHE A 204 4.22 9.04 22.36
CA PHE A 204 4.37 7.68 21.84
C PHE A 204 4.42 7.65 20.31
N CYS A 205 3.59 8.42 19.63
CA CYS A 205 3.53 8.47 18.16
C CYS A 205 4.76 9.13 17.51
N ASP A 206 5.57 9.89 18.24
CA ASP A 206 6.81 10.50 17.71
C ASP A 206 7.73 9.47 17.06
N GLN A 207 7.73 8.23 17.55
CA GLN A 207 8.52 7.12 16.97
C GLN A 207 8.17 6.81 15.51
N TYR A 208 6.95 7.13 15.06
CA TYR A 208 6.51 6.90 13.68
C TYR A 208 6.96 8.03 12.73
N ILE A 209 7.32 9.18 13.29
CA ILE A 209 7.75 10.38 12.54
C ILE A 209 9.29 10.47 12.52
N ILE A 210 9.95 10.10 13.62
CA ILE A 210 11.41 10.20 13.73
C ILE A 210 12.09 9.05 12.96
N GLY A 211 12.93 9.41 11.99
CA GLY A 211 13.79 8.48 11.25
C GLY A 211 13.59 8.57 9.73
N ASP A 212 14.29 7.71 9.00
CA ASP A 212 14.23 7.70 7.54
C ASP A 212 12.82 7.39 7.04
N ASN A 213 12.27 8.26 6.19
CA ASN A 213 10.90 8.17 5.66
C ASN A 213 9.80 8.14 6.74
N GLY A 214 10.10 8.61 7.96
CA GLY A 214 9.14 8.72 9.05
C GLY A 214 8.07 9.78 8.75
N MET A 215 6.82 9.42 8.99
CA MET A 215 5.66 10.30 8.90
C MET A 215 4.43 9.59 9.49
N LEU A 216 3.42 10.38 9.83
CA LEU A 216 2.17 9.90 10.40
C LEU A 216 0.99 10.51 9.63
N VAL A 217 0.19 9.67 8.99
CA VAL A 217 -1.06 10.10 8.35
C VAL A 217 -2.16 10.18 9.39
N ASP A 218 -2.96 11.22 9.30
CA ASP A 218 -4.14 11.48 10.11
C ASP A 218 -5.37 11.60 9.21
N MET A 219 -6.29 10.66 9.34
CA MET A 219 -7.52 10.56 8.55
C MET A 219 -8.72 10.40 9.48
N ARG A 220 -9.90 10.92 9.12
CA ARG A 220 -11.12 10.63 9.89
C ARG A 220 -11.41 9.14 9.92
N PHE A 221 -11.96 8.64 11.03
CA PHE A 221 -12.46 7.28 11.10
C PHE A 221 -13.68 7.10 10.17
N MET A 222 -13.70 6.00 9.41
CA MET A 222 -14.79 5.64 8.50
C MET A 222 -15.64 4.55 9.16
N PRO A 223 -16.84 4.86 9.70
CA PRO A 223 -17.61 3.91 10.54
C PRO A 223 -17.99 2.60 9.82
N ARG A 224 -18.22 2.68 8.51
CA ARG A 224 -18.59 1.55 7.66
C ARG A 224 -17.42 0.61 7.35
N ILE A 225 -16.22 0.85 7.89
CA ILE A 225 -15.13 -0.16 7.87
C ILE A 225 -15.55 -1.49 8.52
N THR A 226 -16.53 -1.44 9.43
CA THR A 226 -17.14 -2.64 10.05
C THR A 226 -17.91 -3.51 9.05
N GLU A 227 -18.34 -2.94 7.92
CA GLU A 227 -18.91 -3.70 6.79
C GLU A 227 -17.83 -4.39 5.96
N GLY A 228 -16.60 -3.88 5.99
CA GLY A 228 -15.40 -4.51 5.44
C GLY A 228 -14.58 -3.57 4.55
N GLU A 229 -13.30 -3.90 4.43
CA GLU A 229 -12.38 -3.27 3.47
C GLU A 229 -12.48 -3.99 2.13
N ILE A 230 -12.53 -3.25 1.03
CA ILE A 230 -12.69 -3.76 -0.32
C ILE A 230 -11.38 -3.51 -1.07
N ARG A 231 -10.60 -4.56 -1.29
CA ARG A 231 -9.32 -4.50 -2.00
C ARG A 231 -9.50 -4.87 -3.46
N ILE A 232 -9.16 -3.97 -4.37
CA ILE A 232 -9.01 -4.28 -5.79
C ILE A 232 -7.56 -4.72 -6.01
N LEU A 233 -7.33 -5.90 -6.57
CA LEU A 233 -6.01 -6.27 -7.10
C LEU A 233 -5.96 -5.92 -8.58
N LEU A 234 -4.91 -5.21 -8.98
CA LEU A 234 -4.68 -4.78 -10.35
C LEU A 234 -3.37 -5.33 -10.90
N VAL A 235 -3.39 -5.64 -12.19
CA VAL A 235 -2.18 -5.86 -13.00
C VAL A 235 -2.13 -4.76 -14.06
N GLY A 236 -1.16 -3.85 -13.94
CA GLY A 236 -1.18 -2.59 -14.66
C GLY A 236 -2.53 -1.87 -14.47
N PRO A 237 -3.26 -1.49 -15.53
CA PRO A 237 -4.56 -0.84 -15.42
C PRO A 237 -5.74 -1.82 -15.21
N HIS A 238 -5.50 -3.13 -15.23
CA HIS A 238 -6.56 -4.14 -15.29
C HIS A 238 -6.94 -4.65 -13.88
N PRO A 239 -8.18 -4.43 -13.42
CA PRO A 239 -8.70 -5.10 -12.23
C PRO A 239 -8.79 -6.60 -12.48
N VAL A 240 -8.25 -7.41 -11.56
CA VAL A 240 -8.20 -8.86 -11.71
C VAL A 240 -9.22 -9.54 -10.80
N PHE A 241 -9.28 -9.14 -9.54
CA PHE A 241 -10.31 -9.58 -8.59
C PHE A 241 -10.44 -8.57 -7.44
N VAL A 242 -11.53 -8.72 -6.69
CA VAL A 242 -11.84 -7.93 -5.52
C VAL A 242 -11.85 -8.83 -4.29
N VAL A 243 -11.18 -8.41 -3.21
CA VAL A 243 -11.24 -9.07 -1.91
C VAL A 243 -12.04 -8.20 -0.96
N HIS A 244 -13.17 -8.73 -0.48
CA HIS A 244 -13.91 -8.11 0.61
C HIS A 244 -13.44 -8.72 1.93
N LYS A 245 -12.76 -7.90 2.74
CA LYS A 245 -12.16 -8.27 4.02
C LYS A 245 -13.03 -7.73 5.15
N LYS A 246 -13.90 -8.57 5.70
CA LYS A 246 -14.80 -8.18 6.78
C LYS A 246 -14.13 -8.38 8.14
N PRO A 247 -13.95 -7.34 8.98
CA PRO A 247 -13.40 -7.47 10.33
C PRO A 247 -14.16 -8.48 11.19
N ALA A 248 -13.51 -8.93 12.27
CA ALA A 248 -14.15 -9.75 13.29
C ALA A 248 -15.34 -9.01 13.92
N GLU A 249 -16.41 -9.73 14.28
CA GLU A 249 -17.57 -9.13 14.93
C GLU A 249 -17.27 -8.76 16.39
N GLY A 250 -17.70 -7.57 16.81
CA GLY A 250 -17.77 -7.15 18.21
C GLY A 250 -16.73 -6.11 18.64
N GLY A 251 -17.10 -5.33 19.66
CA GLY A 251 -16.24 -4.33 20.29
C GLY A 251 -15.83 -3.20 19.33
N ASP A 252 -14.57 -2.81 19.43
CA ASP A 252 -13.95 -1.76 18.60
C ASP A 252 -13.13 -2.32 17.44
N ALA A 253 -13.31 -3.59 17.12
CA ALA A 253 -12.58 -4.24 16.05
C ALA A 253 -12.88 -3.56 14.70
N PHE A 254 -11.83 -3.08 14.06
CA PHE A 254 -11.89 -2.47 12.73
C PHE A 254 -10.83 -3.03 11.78
N SER A 255 -9.94 -3.88 12.29
CA SER A 255 -8.89 -4.48 11.49
C SER A 255 -9.43 -5.50 10.48
N ALA A 256 -9.06 -5.29 9.23
CA ALA A 256 -9.40 -6.16 8.11
C ALA A 256 -8.34 -7.25 7.84
N THR A 257 -7.48 -7.57 8.82
CA THR A 257 -6.42 -8.58 8.64
C THR A 257 -6.89 -9.98 9.05
N LEU A 258 -6.37 -11.03 8.38
CA LEU A 258 -6.64 -12.43 8.78
C LEU A 258 -6.16 -12.72 10.21
N PHE A 259 -5.03 -12.13 10.63
CA PHE A 259 -4.46 -12.34 11.96
C PHE A 259 -5.36 -11.79 13.08
N SER A 260 -6.10 -10.73 12.79
CA SER A 260 -7.08 -10.13 13.70
C SER A 260 -8.48 -10.77 13.59
N GLY A 261 -8.62 -11.88 12.85
CA GLY A 261 -9.86 -12.65 12.73
C GLY A 261 -10.81 -12.21 11.61
N ALA A 262 -10.36 -11.39 10.66
CA ALA A 262 -11.18 -10.99 9.51
C ALA A 262 -11.52 -12.18 8.60
N LYS A 263 -12.67 -12.11 7.92
CA LYS A 263 -13.12 -13.09 6.92
C LYS A 263 -12.98 -12.49 5.53
N TYR A 264 -12.35 -13.23 4.61
CA TYR A 264 -12.10 -12.77 3.25
C TYR A 264 -13.03 -13.48 2.28
N THR A 265 -13.67 -12.71 1.42
CA THR A 265 -14.45 -13.18 0.27
C THR A 265 -13.78 -12.67 -0.99
N TYR A 266 -13.62 -13.55 -1.98
CA TYR A 266 -13.05 -13.22 -3.28
C TYR A 266 -14.19 -13.10 -4.28
N ASN A 267 -14.27 -11.94 -4.93
CA ASN A 267 -15.27 -11.60 -5.92
C ASN A 267 -14.60 -11.24 -7.23
N LYS A 268 -15.35 -11.40 -8.32
CA LYS A 268 -14.94 -10.85 -9.60
C LYS A 268 -15.16 -9.33 -9.63
N PRO A 269 -14.40 -8.58 -10.44
CA PRO A 269 -14.56 -7.13 -10.55
C PRO A 269 -15.99 -6.71 -10.92
N GLU A 270 -16.70 -7.49 -11.73
CA GLU A 270 -18.07 -7.15 -12.19
C GLU A 270 -19.11 -7.21 -11.06
N GLU A 271 -18.81 -7.89 -9.94
CA GLU A 271 -19.65 -7.88 -8.75
C GLU A 271 -19.55 -6.57 -7.95
N TRP A 272 -18.55 -5.74 -8.28
CA TRP A 272 -18.25 -4.44 -7.64
C TRP A 272 -18.12 -3.33 -8.69
N GLN A 273 -18.91 -3.40 -9.77
CA GLN A 273 -18.75 -2.55 -10.96
C GLN A 273 -18.73 -1.05 -10.64
N ASP A 274 -19.59 -0.57 -9.74
CA ASP A 274 -19.64 0.86 -9.36
C ASP A 274 -18.30 1.34 -8.77
N LEU A 275 -17.66 0.54 -7.91
CA LEU A 275 -16.32 0.82 -7.39
C LEU A 275 -15.27 0.77 -8.50
N ILE A 276 -15.34 -0.23 -9.39
CA ILE A 276 -14.39 -0.37 -10.49
C ILE A 276 -14.44 0.83 -11.43
N ASP A 277 -15.65 1.30 -11.76
CA ASP A 277 -15.87 2.44 -12.64
C ASP A 277 -15.42 3.75 -11.97
N MET A 278 -15.81 3.97 -10.71
CA MET A 278 -15.35 5.15 -9.95
C MET A 278 -13.82 5.18 -9.88
N PHE A 279 -13.19 4.06 -9.53
CA PHE A 279 -11.74 4.01 -9.44
C PHE A 279 -11.08 4.24 -10.81
N ALA A 280 -11.67 3.67 -11.87
CA ALA A 280 -11.19 3.84 -13.23
C ALA A 280 -11.20 5.31 -13.69
N GLU A 281 -12.25 6.05 -13.34
CA GLU A 281 -12.38 7.48 -13.60
C GLU A 281 -11.37 8.32 -12.81
N ALA A 282 -11.04 7.91 -11.58
CA ALA A 282 -10.08 8.62 -10.74
C ALA A 282 -8.60 8.34 -11.09
N ARG A 283 -8.30 7.27 -11.84
CA ARG A 283 -6.92 6.88 -12.20
C ARG A 283 -6.06 8.00 -12.81
N PRO A 284 -6.53 8.83 -13.75
CA PRO A 284 -5.71 9.91 -14.31
C PRO A 284 -5.26 10.91 -13.25
N VAL A 285 -6.14 11.24 -12.30
CA VAL A 285 -5.81 12.17 -11.20
C VAL A 285 -4.85 11.52 -10.21
N ILE A 286 -4.97 10.21 -9.97
CA ILE A 286 -4.00 9.45 -9.17
C ILE A 286 -2.63 9.48 -9.84
N ALA A 287 -2.56 9.20 -11.14
CA ALA A 287 -1.32 9.25 -11.91
C ALA A 287 -0.68 10.64 -11.83
N GLU A 288 -1.44 11.72 -12.07
CA GLU A 288 -0.93 13.10 -11.98
C GLU A 288 -0.33 13.42 -10.60
N ASN A 289 -1.03 13.07 -9.51
CA ASN A 289 -0.61 13.41 -8.16
C ASN A 289 0.48 12.49 -7.59
N LEU A 290 0.59 11.25 -8.07
CA LEU A 290 1.52 10.24 -7.55
C LEU A 290 2.72 9.96 -8.49
N GLY A 291 3.00 10.84 -9.46
CA GLY A 291 4.28 10.81 -10.18
C GLY A 291 4.24 10.29 -11.62
N GLY A 292 3.10 10.41 -12.30
CA GLY A 292 2.93 10.20 -13.73
C GLY A 292 2.15 8.92 -14.10
N ASP A 293 2.02 8.67 -15.41
CA ASP A 293 1.23 7.55 -15.97
C ASP A 293 1.84 6.15 -15.76
N ASN A 294 3.00 6.05 -15.09
CA ASN A 294 3.65 4.78 -14.82
C ASN A 294 2.99 4.07 -13.64
N ILE A 295 1.90 3.36 -13.94
CA ILE A 295 1.18 2.53 -12.99
C ILE A 295 2.04 1.30 -12.62
N PRO A 296 2.15 0.91 -11.33
CA PRO A 296 2.85 -0.30 -10.94
C PRO A 296 2.32 -1.56 -11.66
N LEU A 297 3.20 -2.53 -11.92
CA LEU A 297 2.80 -3.77 -12.60
C LEU A 297 1.80 -4.60 -11.78
N ILE A 298 2.00 -4.71 -10.47
CA ILE A 298 1.08 -5.41 -9.56
C ILE A 298 0.86 -4.53 -8.34
N TRP A 299 -0.39 -4.16 -8.11
CA TRP A 299 -0.73 -3.25 -7.02
C TRP A 299 -2.15 -3.46 -6.55
N THR A 300 -2.46 -2.92 -5.38
CA THR A 300 -3.82 -2.88 -4.86
C THR A 300 -4.24 -1.49 -4.48
N ALA A 301 -5.54 -1.25 -4.56
CA ALA A 301 -6.21 -0.13 -3.94
C ALA A 301 -7.27 -0.66 -2.98
N ASP A 302 -7.20 -0.22 -1.74
CA ASP A 302 -8.00 -0.70 -0.63
C ASP A 302 -8.99 0.38 -0.23
N PHE A 303 -10.28 0.06 -0.28
CA PHE A 303 -11.38 0.99 -0.08
C PHE A 303 -12.21 0.64 1.15
N MET A 304 -12.89 1.65 1.68
CA MET A 304 -13.89 1.52 2.72
C MET A 304 -15.19 2.11 2.19
N LEU A 305 -16.31 1.49 2.52
CA LEU A 305 -17.62 2.08 2.25
C LEU A 305 -17.80 3.37 3.06
N ALA A 306 -18.59 4.28 2.52
CA ALA A 306 -19.00 5.52 3.15
C ALA A 306 -20.38 5.93 2.62
N ASP A 307 -21.04 6.83 3.33
CA ASP A 307 -22.32 7.38 2.89
C ASP A 307 -22.06 8.59 1.98
N GLY A 308 -22.59 8.53 0.76
CA GLY A 308 -22.59 9.64 -0.19
C GLY A 308 -23.52 10.77 0.25
N GLU A 309 -23.41 11.93 -0.41
CA GLU A 309 -24.25 13.10 -0.10
C GLU A 309 -25.75 12.86 -0.31
N ASP A 310 -26.09 11.94 -1.21
CA ASP A 310 -27.46 11.49 -1.50
C ASP A 310 -27.95 10.34 -0.62
N GLY A 311 -27.10 9.87 0.30
CA GLY A 311 -27.35 8.71 1.16
C GLY A 311 -27.11 7.36 0.48
N GLY A 312 -26.55 7.35 -0.74
CA GLY A 312 -26.08 6.13 -1.41
C GLY A 312 -24.71 5.67 -0.92
N ASP A 313 -24.21 4.56 -1.48
CA ASP A 313 -22.86 4.09 -1.21
C ASP A 313 -21.84 4.93 -1.98
N THR A 314 -20.77 5.33 -1.30
CA THR A 314 -19.53 5.80 -1.93
C THR A 314 -18.33 5.08 -1.33
N TYR A 315 -17.16 5.27 -1.91
CA TYR A 315 -15.94 4.55 -1.52
C TYR A 315 -14.82 5.51 -1.21
N VAL A 316 -14.19 5.30 -0.06
CA VAL A 316 -13.05 6.07 0.40
C VAL A 316 -11.79 5.21 0.33
N LEU A 317 -10.76 5.71 -0.36
CA LEU A 317 -9.46 5.07 -0.47
C LEU A 317 -8.75 5.10 0.89
N GLY A 318 -8.38 3.92 1.39
CA GLY A 318 -7.69 3.71 2.64
C GLY A 318 -6.19 3.46 2.51
N GLU A 319 -5.75 2.86 1.40
CA GLU A 319 -4.35 2.56 1.11
C GLU A 319 -4.15 2.17 -0.37
N ILE A 320 -2.95 2.43 -0.90
CA ILE A 320 -2.44 1.80 -2.12
C ILE A 320 -1.19 0.98 -1.76
N ASN A 321 -1.06 -0.23 -2.32
CA ASN A 321 0.10 -1.10 -2.13
C ASN A 321 0.73 -1.47 -3.48
N CYS A 322 2.05 -1.30 -3.65
CA CYS A 322 2.73 -1.63 -4.92
C CYS A 322 4.14 -2.23 -4.78
N SER A 323 4.74 -2.26 -3.58
CA SER A 323 6.15 -2.65 -3.44
C SER A 323 6.40 -4.16 -3.57
N CYS A 324 5.46 -5.02 -3.17
CA CYS A 324 5.58 -6.48 -3.28
C CYS A 324 4.23 -7.21 -3.09
N VAL A 325 3.17 -6.72 -3.76
CA VAL A 325 1.83 -7.32 -3.66
C VAL A 325 1.85 -8.75 -4.21
N GLY A 326 1.28 -9.70 -3.48
CA GLY A 326 1.18 -11.11 -3.90
C GLY A 326 -0.24 -11.56 -4.22
N PHE A 327 -0.35 -12.56 -5.09
CA PHE A 327 -1.61 -13.19 -5.52
C PHE A 327 -1.60 -14.72 -5.30
N THR A 328 -0.92 -15.15 -4.24
CA THR A 328 -0.45 -16.52 -4.05
C THR A 328 -1.52 -17.59 -3.84
N SER A 329 -2.79 -17.22 -3.60
CA SER A 329 -3.90 -18.16 -3.44
C SER A 329 -4.66 -18.45 -4.73
N GLU A 330 -4.48 -17.63 -5.77
CA GLU A 330 -5.34 -17.62 -6.96
C GLU A 330 -4.55 -17.80 -8.28
N LEU A 331 -3.49 -18.61 -8.25
CA LEU A 331 -2.65 -18.88 -9.43
C LEU A 331 -3.45 -19.50 -10.59
N ASP A 332 -4.58 -20.15 -10.31
CA ASP A 332 -5.46 -20.73 -11.32
C ASP A 332 -6.30 -19.69 -12.08
N MET A 333 -6.28 -18.41 -11.67
CA MET A 333 -7.07 -17.33 -12.29
C MET A 333 -6.39 -16.64 -13.48
N GLY A 334 -5.22 -17.11 -13.93
CA GLY A 334 -4.55 -16.55 -15.10
C GLY A 334 -3.77 -15.25 -14.84
N ILE A 335 -3.46 -14.96 -13.56
CA ILE A 335 -2.88 -13.67 -13.14
C ILE A 335 -1.44 -13.56 -13.63
N GLN A 336 -0.66 -14.63 -13.50
CA GLN A 336 0.73 -14.67 -13.96
C GLN A 336 0.87 -14.44 -15.47
N GLU A 337 -0.09 -14.91 -16.28
CA GLU A 337 -0.14 -14.69 -17.72
C GLU A 337 -0.42 -13.22 -18.03
N LEU A 338 -1.35 -12.60 -17.31
CA LEU A 338 -1.61 -11.17 -17.45
C LEU A 338 -0.40 -10.32 -17.01
N VAL A 339 0.26 -10.69 -15.92
CA VAL A 339 1.50 -10.04 -15.46
C VAL A 339 2.60 -10.16 -16.51
N ALA A 340 2.78 -11.35 -17.09
CA ALA A 340 3.75 -11.59 -18.15
C ALA A 340 3.42 -10.76 -19.40
N GLN A 341 2.16 -10.74 -19.84
CA GLN A 341 1.70 -9.97 -20.99
C GLN A 341 1.94 -8.47 -20.81
N GLU A 342 1.56 -7.91 -19.66
CA GLU A 342 1.74 -6.49 -19.36
C GLU A 342 3.23 -6.13 -19.23
N ALA A 343 4.04 -6.97 -18.59
CA ALA A 343 5.47 -6.75 -18.50
C ALA A 343 6.15 -6.77 -19.88
N ILE A 344 5.83 -7.76 -20.71
CA ILE A 344 6.32 -7.87 -22.09
C ILE A 344 5.88 -6.67 -22.92
N LYS A 345 4.60 -6.28 -22.83
CA LYS A 345 4.05 -5.14 -23.54
C LYS A 345 4.83 -3.86 -23.23
N ARG A 346 5.08 -3.55 -21.94
CA ARG A 346 5.86 -2.36 -21.53
C ARG A 346 7.28 -2.36 -22.09
N VAL A 347 7.94 -3.52 -22.14
CA VAL A 347 9.25 -3.63 -22.78
C VAL A 347 9.15 -3.37 -24.29
N VAL A 348 8.18 -4.00 -24.96
CA VAL A 348 7.97 -3.83 -26.40
C VAL A 348 7.61 -2.39 -26.75
N GLU A 349 6.80 -1.69 -25.95
CA GLU A 349 6.46 -0.28 -26.19
C GLU A 349 7.71 0.62 -26.08
N LYS A 350 8.58 0.38 -25.09
CA LYS A 350 9.81 1.17 -24.94
C LYS A 350 10.80 0.97 -26.08
N PHE A 351 10.96 -0.27 -26.56
CA PHE A 351 11.99 -0.62 -27.55
C PHE A 351 11.45 -0.84 -28.97
N GLY A 352 10.15 -0.88 -29.16
CA GLY A 352 9.48 -1.10 -30.45
C GLY A 352 9.39 0.17 -31.30
N ASP A 353 9.48 1.34 -30.66
CA ASP A 353 9.58 2.65 -31.32
C ASP A 353 11.04 3.07 -31.62
N ALA A 354 12.02 2.18 -31.40
CA ALA A 354 13.46 2.42 -31.54
C ALA A 354 14.09 1.84 -32.83
#